data_AF-H3REV4-F1
#
_entry.id   AF-H3REV4-F1
#
_cell.length_a   1.000
_cell.length_b   1.000
_cell.length_c   1.000
_cell.angle_alpha   90.00
_cell.angle_beta   90.00
_cell.angle_gamma   90.00
#
_symmetry.space_group_name_H-M   'P 1'
#
loop_
_entity.id
_entity.type
_entity.pdbx_description
1 polymer ?
#
loop_
_entity_poly.entity_id
_entity_poly.type
_entity_poly.pdbx_seq_one_letter_code
_entity_poly.pdbx_strand_id
1 'polypeptide(L)'
;MLMSKSAYAKHRGVSRQAVYDWIEKGEIVMSGSKIDVAATERQQQPPKDVAETAADPWANRTLEMTWGQFWEAVRASDGKKPAPVNNAEIMQRVRDAASELNWEIDFLDDGGVWLDDGDAEHYFQQYDFLQNAELAISLLRREVCYVAAMHPDDVDYWSEAGMSALAERARGNHR
;
A
#
# COMPACT_ATOMS: atom_id res chain seq x y z
N MET A 1 3.03 12.38 23.41
CA MET A 1 1.89 11.82 22.65
C MET A 1 2.17 10.33 22.47
N LEU A 2 1.19 9.45 22.71
CA LEU A 2 1.41 8.00 22.62
C LEU A 2 0.77 7.44 21.35
N MET A 3 1.57 6.78 20.50
CA MET A 3 1.12 6.19 19.23
C MET A 3 1.35 4.68 19.20
N SER A 4 0.54 3.96 18.41
CA SER A 4 0.89 2.58 18.03
C SER A 4 2.05 2.59 17.02
N LYS A 5 2.72 1.45 16.82
CA LYS A 5 3.82 1.32 15.86
C LYS A 5 3.39 1.67 14.43
N SER A 6 2.19 1.23 14.04
CA SER A 6 1.57 1.53 12.74
C SER A 6 1.18 3.01 12.61
N ALA A 7 0.60 3.61 13.66
CA ALA A 7 0.29 5.04 13.66
C ALA A 7 1.57 5.89 13.60
N TYR A 8 2.64 5.45 14.28
CA TYR A 8 3.94 6.11 14.23
C TYR A 8 4.64 5.95 12.88
N ALA A 9 4.55 4.76 12.26
CA ALA A 9 5.03 4.50 10.90
C ALA A 9 4.35 5.46 9.90
N LYS A 10 3.02 5.58 9.98
CA LYS A 10 2.24 6.55 9.19
C LYS A 10 2.64 7.99 9.49
N HIS A 11 2.81 8.35 10.76
CA HIS A 11 3.21 9.69 11.18
C HIS A 11 4.62 10.10 10.70
N ARG A 12 5.55 9.14 10.61
CA ARG A 12 6.94 9.36 10.18
C ARG A 12 7.16 9.10 8.69
N GLY A 13 6.15 8.62 7.96
CA GLY A 13 6.27 8.26 6.54
C GLY A 13 7.29 7.14 6.32
N VAL A 14 7.30 6.11 7.18
CA VAL A 14 8.20 4.95 7.05
C VAL A 14 7.43 3.64 7.15
N SER A 15 8.04 2.54 6.69
CA SER A 15 7.47 1.20 6.86
C SER A 15 7.43 0.79 8.33
N ARG A 16 6.55 -0.15 8.67
CA ARG A 16 6.50 -0.71 10.03
C ARG A 16 7.78 -1.45 10.38
N GLN A 17 8.42 -2.09 9.41
CA GLN A 17 9.71 -2.75 9.62
C GLN A 17 10.78 -1.74 10.03
N ALA A 18 10.83 -0.55 9.42
CA ALA A 18 11.73 0.51 9.86
C ALA A 18 11.44 0.93 11.31
N VAL A 19 10.17 1.00 11.72
CA VAL A 19 9.81 1.28 13.12
C VAL A 19 10.24 0.15 14.05
N TYR A 20 10.11 -1.12 13.66
CA TYR A 20 10.61 -2.25 14.44
C TYR A 20 12.13 -2.23 14.56
N ASP A 21 12.85 -1.99 13.47
CA ASP A 21 14.30 -1.87 13.45
C ASP A 21 14.77 -0.69 14.33
N TRP A 22 14.06 0.44 14.32
CA TRP A 22 14.35 1.59 15.18
C TRP A 22 14.06 1.29 16.66
N ILE A 23 13.06 0.45 16.97
CA ILE A 23 12.84 -0.04 18.34
C ILE A 23 14.01 -0.94 18.77
N GLU A 24 14.46 -1.86 17.92
CA GLU A 24 15.59 -2.75 18.21
C GLU A 24 16.91 -1.99 18.38
N LYS A 25 17.12 -0.94 17.57
CA LYS A 25 18.26 -0.02 17.68
C LYS A 25 18.16 0.95 18.87
N GLY A 26 17.03 0.98 19.57
CA GLY A 26 16.79 1.87 20.71
C GLY A 26 16.59 3.33 20.33
N GLU A 27 16.29 3.62 19.06
CA GLU A 27 16.06 4.96 18.51
C GLU A 27 14.64 5.47 18.80
N ILE A 28 13.74 4.59 19.26
CA ILE A 28 12.36 4.89 19.64
C ILE A 28 12.15 4.61 21.13
N VAL A 29 11.55 5.59 21.82
CA VAL A 29 11.16 5.45 23.23
C VAL A 29 9.78 4.81 23.33
N MET A 30 9.72 3.64 23.97
CA MET A 30 8.48 2.95 24.27
C MET A 30 7.96 3.31 25.67
N SER A 31 6.67 3.61 25.78
CA SER A 31 5.93 3.71 27.04
C SER A 31 4.91 2.56 27.09
N GLY A 32 5.33 1.44 27.66
CA GLY A 32 4.57 0.19 27.63
C GLY A 32 4.52 -0.40 26.22
N SER A 33 3.31 -0.61 25.68
CA SER A 33 3.10 -1.15 24.33
C SER A 33 3.03 -0.08 23.23
N LYS A 34 3.11 1.21 23.58
CA LYS A 34 2.98 2.34 22.67
C LYS A 34 4.27 3.16 22.60
N ILE A 35 4.47 3.83 21.48
CA ILE A 35 5.60 4.73 21.24
C ILE A 35 5.31 6.08 21.89
N ASP A 36 6.21 6.55 22.75
CA ASP A 36 6.22 7.93 23.22
C ASP A 36 6.91 8.81 22.20
N VAL A 37 6.09 9.44 21.36
CA VAL A 37 6.54 10.32 20.27
C VAL A 37 7.37 11.48 20.81
N ALA A 38 6.95 12.07 21.93
CA ALA A 38 7.61 13.26 22.46
C ALA A 38 8.97 12.92 23.09
N ALA A 39 9.10 11.73 23.67
CA ALA A 39 10.39 11.26 24.18
C ALA A 39 11.31 10.81 23.04
N THR A 40 10.77 10.15 22.02
CA THR A 40 11.49 9.73 20.81
C THR A 40 12.04 10.93 20.04
N GLU A 41 11.24 11.98 19.82
CA GLU A 41 11.67 13.21 19.13
C GLU A 41 12.75 13.97 19.90
N ARG A 42 12.71 13.96 21.24
CA ARG A 42 13.79 14.54 22.07
C ARG A 42 15.09 13.74 21.98
N GLN A 43 14.99 12.42 21.81
CA GLN A 43 16.16 11.55 21.65
C GLN A 43 16.75 11.64 20.23
N GLN A 44 15.89 11.81 19.22
CA GLN A 44 16.25 11.97 17.81
C GLN A 44 16.58 13.41 17.42
N GLN A 45 17.09 14.23 18.33
CA GLN A 45 17.76 15.50 17.97
C GLN A 45 19.29 15.28 17.97
N PRO A 46 19.92 14.98 16.82
CA PRO A 46 21.35 15.16 16.64
C PRO A 46 21.67 16.56 16.08
N PRO A 47 22.94 17.01 16.16
CA PRO A 47 23.39 18.22 15.50
C PRO A 47 23.12 18.13 13.99
N LYS A 48 22.80 19.27 13.37
CA LYS A 48 22.65 19.41 11.91
C LYS A 48 23.79 18.68 11.19
N ASP A 49 23.44 17.97 10.11
CA ASP A 49 24.31 17.37 9.09
C ASP A 49 24.46 15.85 9.14
N VAL A 50 23.39 15.09 8.87
CA VAL A 50 23.47 13.93 7.95
C VAL A 50 22.09 13.73 7.30
N ALA A 51 21.93 14.17 6.07
CA ALA A 51 20.79 13.80 5.23
C ALA A 51 21.15 12.49 4.51
N GLU A 52 20.74 11.35 5.05
CA GLU A 52 20.70 10.11 4.28
C GLU A 52 19.51 10.19 3.32
N THR A 53 19.82 10.27 2.03
CA THR A 53 18.86 10.24 0.92
C THR A 53 18.28 8.83 0.76
N ALA A 54 17.29 8.47 1.58
CA ALA A 54 16.31 7.46 1.16
C ALA A 54 15.41 8.11 0.10
N ALA A 55 15.38 7.55 -1.10
CA ALA A 55 14.42 7.99 -2.12
C ALA A 55 13.00 7.80 -1.55
N ASP A 56 12.17 8.84 -1.63
CA ASP A 56 10.79 8.82 -1.16
C ASP A 56 10.03 7.65 -1.85
N PRO A 57 9.56 6.64 -1.09
CA PRO A 57 8.82 5.50 -1.64
C PRO A 57 7.54 5.91 -2.38
N TRP A 58 7.05 7.12 -2.14
CA TRP A 58 5.85 7.68 -2.74
C TRP A 58 6.14 8.82 -3.73
N ALA A 59 7.39 8.95 -4.20
CA ALA A 59 7.75 9.95 -5.21
C ALA A 59 6.90 9.85 -6.51
N ASN A 60 6.30 8.69 -6.77
CA ASN A 60 5.40 8.45 -7.90
C ASN A 60 3.93 8.83 -7.63
N ARG A 61 3.56 9.17 -6.39
CA ARG A 61 2.23 9.61 -6.01
C ARG A 61 2.12 11.13 -6.13
N THR A 62 1.92 11.60 -7.35
CA THR A 62 1.91 13.05 -7.65
C THR A 62 0.50 13.59 -7.91
N LEU A 63 -0.52 12.73 -7.96
CA LEU A 63 -1.88 13.13 -8.24
C LEU A 63 -2.61 13.45 -6.93
N GLU A 64 -2.80 14.72 -6.64
CA GLU A 64 -3.63 15.15 -5.51
C GLU A 64 -5.11 15.04 -5.88
N MET A 65 -5.85 14.16 -5.20
CA MET A 65 -7.29 14.03 -5.37
C MET A 65 -7.93 13.40 -4.12
N THR A 66 -9.22 13.61 -3.95
CA THR A 66 -9.94 12.96 -2.85
C THR A 66 -10.10 11.45 -3.09
N TRP A 67 -10.31 10.68 -2.03
CA TRP A 67 -10.64 9.25 -2.16
C TRP A 67 -11.84 9.00 -3.08
N GLY A 68 -12.87 9.85 -3.01
CA GLY A 68 -14.02 9.80 -3.91
C GLY A 68 -13.63 10.02 -5.38
N GLN A 69 -12.84 11.06 -5.66
CA GLN A 69 -12.35 11.36 -7.01
C GLN A 69 -11.45 10.24 -7.56
N PHE A 70 -10.57 9.69 -6.73
CA PHE A 70 -9.72 8.56 -7.09
C PHE A 70 -10.54 7.34 -7.46
N TRP A 71 -11.55 6.99 -6.65
CA TRP A 71 -12.43 5.88 -6.95
C TRP A 71 -13.22 6.08 -8.25
N GLU A 72 -13.74 7.28 -8.50
CA GLU A 72 -14.37 7.61 -9.78
C GLU A 72 -13.40 7.43 -10.96
N ALA A 73 -12.15 7.86 -10.81
CA ALA A 73 -11.13 7.75 -11.86
C ALA A 73 -10.73 6.29 -12.15
N VAL A 74 -10.63 5.46 -11.10
CA VAL A 74 -10.44 4.00 -11.21
C VAL A 74 -11.59 3.38 -11.99
N ARG A 75 -12.85 3.64 -11.60
CA ARG A 75 -14.03 3.11 -12.30
C ARG A 75 -14.14 3.60 -13.73
N ALA A 76 -13.86 4.88 -13.97
CA ALA A 76 -13.83 5.45 -15.30
C ALA A 76 -12.75 4.80 -16.19
N SER A 77 -11.77 4.12 -15.59
CA SER A 77 -10.70 3.41 -16.30
C SER A 77 -10.99 1.93 -16.57
N ASP A 78 -12.08 1.40 -16.01
CA ASP A 78 -12.47 0.00 -16.18
C ASP A 78 -12.67 -0.37 -17.65
N GLY A 79 -12.17 -1.55 -18.03
CA GLY A 79 -12.31 -2.12 -19.37
C GLY A 79 -11.47 -1.42 -20.46
N LYS A 80 -10.72 -0.36 -20.13
CA LYS A 80 -9.92 0.37 -21.14
C LYS A 80 -8.61 -0.32 -21.51
N LYS A 81 -8.01 -1.06 -20.57
CA LYS A 81 -6.75 -1.78 -20.80
C LYS A 81 -7.02 -3.28 -21.06
N PRO A 82 -6.30 -3.92 -21.97
CA PRO A 82 -6.47 -5.35 -22.26
C PRO A 82 -6.14 -6.20 -21.03
N ALA A 83 -6.63 -7.44 -21.01
CA ALA A 83 -6.20 -8.43 -20.04
C ALA A 83 -4.67 -8.64 -20.12
N PRO A 84 -3.98 -8.88 -19.00
CA PRO A 84 -2.56 -9.18 -18.99
C PRO A 84 -2.26 -10.41 -19.83
N VAL A 85 -1.15 -10.42 -20.57
CA VAL A 85 -0.80 -11.55 -21.46
C VAL A 85 0.23 -12.50 -20.87
N ASN A 86 0.84 -12.14 -19.72
CA ASN A 86 1.84 -12.97 -19.05
C ASN A 86 1.90 -12.70 -17.53
N ASN A 87 2.56 -13.60 -16.79
CA ASN A 87 2.69 -13.52 -15.34
C ASN A 87 3.44 -12.28 -14.85
N ALA A 88 4.41 -11.76 -15.62
CA ALA A 88 5.16 -10.57 -15.20
C ALA A 88 4.27 -9.32 -15.18
N GLU A 89 3.41 -9.16 -16.18
CA GLU A 89 2.40 -8.08 -16.23
C GLU A 89 1.37 -8.22 -15.11
N ILE A 90 0.94 -9.44 -14.79
CA ILE A 90 0.03 -9.72 -13.67
C ILE A 90 0.72 -9.33 -12.36
N MET A 91 1.93 -9.83 -12.10
CA MET A 91 2.69 -9.52 -10.89
C MET A 91 2.89 -8.01 -10.71
N GLN A 92 3.31 -7.30 -11.77
CA GLN A 92 3.48 -5.86 -11.70
C GLN A 92 2.17 -5.15 -11.36
N ARG A 93 1.05 -5.58 -11.95
CA ARG A 93 -0.27 -5.03 -11.62
C ARG A 93 -0.63 -5.23 -10.15
N VAL A 94 -0.42 -6.43 -9.58
CA VAL A 94 -0.74 -6.63 -8.15
C VAL A 94 0.17 -5.78 -7.27
N ARG A 95 1.47 -5.66 -7.60
CA ARG A 95 2.42 -4.79 -6.88
C ARG A 95 1.99 -3.33 -6.92
N ASP A 96 1.66 -2.80 -8.10
CA ASP A 96 1.21 -1.42 -8.25
C ASP A 96 -0.07 -1.14 -7.46
N ALA A 97 -1.02 -2.08 -7.47
CA ALA A 97 -2.27 -1.96 -6.71
C ALA A 97 -2.05 -2.01 -5.18
N ALA A 98 -1.23 -2.97 -4.71
CA ALA A 98 -0.91 -3.10 -3.28
C ALA A 98 -0.10 -1.90 -2.79
N SER A 99 0.89 -1.48 -3.57
CA SER A 99 1.72 -0.30 -3.27
C SER A 99 0.90 0.98 -3.20
N GLU A 100 -0.19 1.11 -3.96
CA GLU A 100 -1.07 2.27 -3.90
C GLU A 100 -1.76 2.41 -2.53
N LEU A 101 -2.11 1.27 -1.92
CA LEU A 101 -2.71 1.24 -0.58
C LEU A 101 -1.69 1.06 0.54
N ASN A 102 -0.40 1.01 0.20
CA ASN A 102 0.68 0.72 1.12
C ASN A 102 0.48 -0.64 1.84
N TRP A 103 -0.01 -1.63 1.09
CA TRP A 103 -0.11 -3.02 1.53
C TRP A 103 1.16 -3.78 1.12
N GLU A 104 1.63 -4.67 1.98
CA GLU A 104 2.72 -5.57 1.66
C GLU A 104 2.22 -6.71 0.78
N ILE A 105 3.10 -7.26 -0.05
CA ILE A 105 2.76 -8.30 -1.01
C ILE A 105 3.90 -9.29 -1.18
N ASP A 106 3.55 -10.57 -1.30
CA ASP A 106 4.47 -11.60 -1.76
C ASP A 106 3.78 -12.57 -2.73
N PHE A 107 4.58 -13.14 -3.63
CA PHE A 107 4.14 -14.14 -4.62
C PHE A 107 4.73 -15.48 -4.25
N LEU A 108 3.85 -16.44 -3.97
CA LEU A 108 4.23 -17.74 -3.42
C LEU A 108 4.60 -18.72 -4.55
N ASP A 109 5.47 -19.68 -4.23
CA ASP A 109 6.01 -20.65 -5.20
C ASP A 109 4.93 -21.51 -5.88
N ASP A 110 3.77 -21.67 -5.26
CA ASP A 110 2.61 -22.42 -5.76
C ASP A 110 1.67 -21.57 -6.64
N GLY A 111 2.04 -20.33 -6.96
CA GLY A 111 1.16 -19.38 -7.66
C GLY A 111 0.17 -18.68 -6.72
N GLY A 112 0.37 -18.76 -5.41
CA GLY A 112 -0.38 -17.99 -4.44
C GLY A 112 0.00 -16.51 -4.40
N VAL A 113 -0.91 -15.69 -3.90
CA VAL A 113 -0.66 -14.27 -3.58
C VAL A 113 -0.93 -14.05 -2.10
N TRP A 114 0.02 -13.44 -1.40
CA TRP A 114 -0.14 -12.98 -0.03
C TRP A 114 -0.19 -11.45 0.01
N LEU A 115 -1.09 -10.90 0.80
CA LEU A 115 -1.22 -9.45 1.07
C LEU A 115 -1.33 -9.20 2.58
N ASP A 116 -0.77 -8.09 3.06
CA ASP A 116 -0.94 -7.60 4.43
C ASP A 116 -1.27 -6.10 4.43
N ASP A 117 -2.40 -5.73 5.03
CA ASP A 117 -2.83 -4.34 5.20
C ASP A 117 -2.28 -3.69 6.50
N GLY A 118 -1.58 -4.49 7.31
CA GLY A 118 -1.02 -4.17 8.62
C GLY A 118 -1.91 -4.57 9.80
N ASP A 119 -3.18 -4.88 9.56
CA ASP A 119 -4.15 -5.34 10.55
C ASP A 119 -4.59 -6.80 10.29
N ALA A 120 -4.56 -7.26 9.04
CA ALA A 120 -4.91 -8.60 8.61
C ALA A 120 -4.05 -9.09 7.42
N GLU A 121 -3.72 -10.37 7.47
CA GLU A 121 -3.09 -11.10 6.36
C GLU A 121 -4.15 -11.78 5.48
N HIS A 122 -3.93 -11.75 4.17
CA HIS A 122 -4.80 -12.32 3.17
C HIS A 122 -4.04 -13.27 2.25
N TYR A 123 -4.53 -14.50 2.13
CA TYR A 123 -3.93 -15.54 1.30
C TYR A 123 -4.88 -15.97 0.18
N PHE A 124 -4.40 -15.90 -1.06
CA PHE A 124 -5.10 -16.35 -2.27
C PHE A 124 -4.30 -17.49 -2.90
N GLN A 125 -4.68 -18.73 -2.62
CA GLN A 125 -3.91 -19.93 -3.01
C GLN A 125 -4.77 -21.05 -3.63
N GLN A 126 -6.09 -20.84 -3.74
CA GLN A 126 -7.01 -21.92 -4.13
C GLN A 126 -7.09 -22.15 -5.65
N TYR A 127 -6.57 -21.21 -6.45
CA TYR A 127 -6.71 -21.21 -7.91
C TYR A 127 -5.35 -21.09 -8.60
N ASP A 128 -5.36 -21.03 -9.94
CA ASP A 128 -4.16 -20.65 -10.69
C ASP A 128 -3.72 -19.21 -10.36
N PHE A 129 -2.48 -18.88 -10.73
CA PHE A 129 -1.89 -17.59 -10.42
C PHE A 129 -2.71 -16.39 -10.93
N LEU A 130 -3.30 -16.48 -12.13
CA LEU A 130 -4.10 -15.40 -12.69
C LEU A 130 -5.35 -15.16 -11.84
N GLN A 131 -6.08 -16.23 -11.49
CA GLN A 131 -7.28 -16.13 -10.67
C GLN A 131 -6.97 -15.65 -9.24
N ASN A 132 -5.88 -16.13 -8.63
CA ASN A 132 -5.44 -15.63 -7.32
C ASN A 132 -5.10 -14.13 -7.36
N ALA A 133 -4.41 -13.68 -8.42
CA ALA A 133 -4.09 -12.27 -8.62
C ALA A 133 -5.33 -11.41 -8.87
N GLU A 134 -6.33 -11.90 -9.61
CA GLU A 134 -7.60 -11.21 -9.82
C GLU A 134 -8.39 -11.04 -8.51
N LEU A 135 -8.40 -12.07 -7.65
CA LEU A 135 -9.01 -11.99 -6.32
C LEU A 135 -8.27 -11.00 -5.41
N ALA A 136 -6.93 -11.02 -5.43
CA ALA A 136 -6.11 -10.06 -4.68
C ALA A 136 -6.41 -8.61 -5.10
N ILE A 137 -6.46 -8.33 -6.41
CA ILE A 137 -6.81 -7.00 -6.94
C ILE A 137 -8.25 -6.64 -6.58
N SER A 138 -9.18 -7.59 -6.61
CA SER A 138 -10.57 -7.35 -6.21
C SER A 138 -10.70 -6.94 -4.75
N LEU A 139 -9.88 -7.52 -3.85
CA LEU A 139 -9.81 -7.12 -2.45
C LEU A 139 -9.29 -5.67 -2.31
N LEU A 140 -8.16 -5.35 -2.93
CA LEU A 140 -7.57 -4.01 -2.91
C LEU A 140 -8.55 -2.97 -3.47
N ARG A 141 -9.22 -3.30 -4.58
CA ARG A 141 -10.25 -2.46 -5.19
C ARG A 141 -11.46 -2.26 -4.28
N ARG A 142 -11.87 -3.29 -3.55
CA ARG A 142 -12.95 -3.20 -2.55
C ARG A 142 -12.58 -2.25 -1.42
N GLU A 143 -11.33 -2.27 -0.97
CA GLU A 143 -10.84 -1.35 0.06
C GLU A 143 -10.94 0.10 -0.39
N VAL A 144 -10.49 0.40 -1.61
CA VAL A 144 -10.62 1.76 -2.19
C VAL A 144 -12.09 2.20 -2.23
N CYS A 145 -12.98 1.33 -2.69
CA CYS A 145 -14.41 1.60 -2.73
C CYS A 145 -14.99 1.87 -1.32
N TYR A 146 -14.58 1.07 -0.33
CA TYR A 146 -15.04 1.21 1.05
C TYR A 146 -14.58 2.53 1.68
N VAL A 147 -13.28 2.84 1.59
CA VAL A 147 -12.72 4.07 2.14
C VAL A 147 -13.29 5.30 1.42
N ALA A 148 -13.41 5.27 0.09
CA ALA A 148 -14.03 6.34 -0.67
C ALA A 148 -15.50 6.57 -0.29
N ALA A 149 -16.24 5.53 0.13
CA ALA A 149 -17.61 5.69 0.60
C ALA A 149 -17.69 6.29 2.02
N MET A 150 -16.72 5.99 2.88
CA MET A 150 -16.65 6.47 4.27
C MET A 150 -16.04 7.88 4.38
N HIS A 151 -15.09 8.19 3.51
CA HIS A 151 -14.24 9.38 3.53
C HIS A 151 -14.09 10.02 2.14
N PRO A 152 -15.19 10.32 1.42
CA PRO A 152 -15.13 10.74 0.01
C PRO A 152 -14.35 12.03 -0.25
N ASP A 153 -14.29 12.92 0.75
CA ASP A 153 -13.68 14.25 0.65
C ASP A 153 -12.26 14.31 1.20
N ASP A 154 -11.76 13.24 1.84
CA ASP A 154 -10.39 13.18 2.36
C ASP A 154 -9.41 13.19 1.19
N VAL A 155 -8.43 14.10 1.23
CA VAL A 155 -7.42 14.28 0.18
C VAL A 155 -6.22 13.36 0.45
N ASP A 156 -5.73 12.73 -0.59
CA ASP A 156 -4.47 11.97 -0.57
C ASP A 156 -3.71 12.17 -1.90
N TYR A 157 -2.49 11.66 -1.96
CA TYR A 157 -1.67 11.64 -3.15
C TYR A 157 -1.67 10.24 -3.75
N TRP A 158 -1.91 10.17 -5.06
CA TRP A 158 -2.09 8.91 -5.79
C TRP A 158 -1.13 8.80 -6.97
N SER A 159 -0.87 7.57 -7.42
CA SER A 159 -0.09 7.30 -8.64
C SER A 159 -0.98 6.90 -9.83
N GLU A 160 -0.55 7.25 -11.04
CA GLU A 160 -1.20 6.76 -12.27
C GLU A 160 -1.12 5.24 -12.40
N ALA A 161 -0.01 4.64 -11.92
CA ALA A 161 0.22 3.21 -11.96
C ALA A 161 -0.79 2.47 -11.08
N GLY A 162 -0.95 2.88 -9.82
CA GLY A 162 -1.92 2.30 -8.89
C GLY A 162 -3.36 2.48 -9.35
N MET A 163 -3.74 3.69 -9.80
CA MET A 163 -5.06 3.92 -10.41
C MET A 163 -5.33 2.95 -11.56
N SER A 164 -4.36 2.81 -12.46
CA SER A 164 -4.48 1.89 -13.59
C SER A 164 -4.47 0.42 -13.18
N ALA A 165 -3.80 0.07 -12.09
CA ALA A 165 -3.69 -1.30 -11.62
C ALA A 165 -4.99 -1.80 -11.00
N LEU A 166 -5.67 -0.91 -10.25
CA LEU A 166 -6.96 -1.14 -9.60
C LEU A 166 -8.13 -1.15 -10.58
N ALA A 167 -8.00 -0.55 -11.77
CA ALA A 167 -9.02 -0.60 -12.81
C ALA A 167 -9.25 -2.02 -13.33
N GLU A 168 -10.51 -2.37 -13.62
CA GLU A 168 -10.85 -3.64 -14.25
C GLU A 168 -10.25 -3.73 -15.64
N ARG A 169 -9.81 -4.93 -16.04
CA ARG A 169 -9.28 -5.15 -17.39
C ARG A 169 -10.41 -5.51 -18.33
N ALA A 170 -10.22 -5.22 -19.62
CA ALA A 170 -11.10 -5.73 -20.66
C ALA A 170 -11.11 -7.26 -20.56
N ARG A 171 -12.31 -7.86 -20.58
CA ARG A 171 -12.42 -9.33 -20.60
C ARG A 171 -11.70 -9.84 -21.85
N GLY A 172 -10.68 -10.66 -21.64
CA GLY A 172 -10.07 -11.42 -22.74
C GLY A 172 -11.14 -12.33 -23.35
N ASN A 173 -11.12 -12.51 -24.67
CA ASN A 173 -11.88 -13.57 -25.33
C ASN A 173 -11.26 -14.92 -24.95
N HIS A 174 -11.48 -15.38 -23.73
CA HIS A 174 -11.16 -16.74 -23.31
C HIS A 174 -12.49 -17.46 -23.11
N ARG A 175 -12.89 -18.14 -24.19
CA ARG A 175 -13.92 -19.18 -24.21
C ARG A 175 -13.35 -20.47 -23.65
#